data_AF-A0A1Y3WXS0-F1
#
_entry.id   AF-A0A1Y3WXS0-F1
#
_cell.length_a   1.000
_cell.length_b   1.000
_cell.length_c   1.000
_cell.angle_alpha   90.00
_cell.angle_beta   90.00
_cell.angle_gamma   90.00
#
_symmetry.space_group_name_H-M   'P 1'
#
loop_
_entity.id
_entity.type
_entity.pdbx_description
1 polymer ?
#
loop_
_entity_poly.entity_id
_entity_poly.type
_entity_poly.pdbx_seq_one_letter_code
_entity_poly.pdbx_strand_id
1 'polypeptide(L)'
;MTGTTATGGGVELTFLGAPENLLDQSILANCPTILLDGRTASAANELTTLMTEGYVAEYGTRYGMVVAGTPLSGTNRYATFSNGSPATAAVAAWANTSQQRNRIRAVGVYDFGGDYFNASNTYGNMRSMITTLNPSIK
;
A
#
# COMPACT_ATOMS: atom_id res chain seq x y z
N MET A 1 17.31 19.06 -28.83
CA MET A 1 18.24 18.42 -27.88
C MET A 1 17.54 17.22 -27.29
N THR A 2 17.92 16.03 -27.73
CA THR A 2 17.43 14.75 -27.20
C THR A 2 18.14 14.48 -25.87
N GLY A 3 17.40 14.61 -24.78
CA GLY A 3 17.85 14.20 -23.45
C GLY A 3 17.79 12.68 -23.35
N THR A 4 18.94 12.04 -23.51
CA THR A 4 19.15 10.62 -23.24
C THR A 4 18.83 10.34 -21.77
N THR A 5 17.80 9.55 -21.49
CA THR A 5 17.59 8.98 -20.15
C THR A 5 18.72 7.98 -19.89
N ALA A 6 19.55 8.28 -18.90
CA ALA A 6 20.56 7.36 -18.41
C ALA A 6 19.87 6.15 -17.78
N THR A 7 19.68 5.08 -18.56
CA THR A 7 19.47 3.73 -18.03
C THR A 7 20.80 3.22 -17.50
N GLY A 8 21.12 3.56 -16.25
CA GLY A 8 22.30 3.06 -15.54
C GLY A 8 21.90 2.36 -14.24
N GLY A 9 21.89 1.02 -14.23
CA GLY A 9 21.94 0.21 -13.01
C GLY A 9 20.65 0.04 -12.19
N GLY A 10 19.58 -0.48 -12.80
CA GLY A 10 18.58 -1.39 -12.21
C GLY A 10 18.12 -1.26 -10.74
N VAL A 11 17.95 -0.06 -10.19
CA VAL A 11 17.32 0.14 -8.87
C VAL A 11 16.15 1.10 -9.01
N GLU A 12 14.95 0.64 -8.64
CA GLU A 12 13.76 1.48 -8.60
C GLU A 12 13.66 2.21 -7.25
N LEU A 13 13.48 3.53 -7.31
CA LEU A 13 13.18 4.33 -6.13
C LEU A 13 11.68 4.23 -5.82
N THR A 14 11.33 3.78 -4.61
CA THR A 14 9.93 3.81 -4.12
C THR A 14 9.82 4.82 -3.00
N PHE A 15 8.82 5.70 -3.08
CA PHE A 15 8.46 6.56 -1.97
C PHE A 15 7.52 5.83 -1.02
N LEU A 16 7.71 5.97 0.29
CA LEU A 16 6.76 5.55 1.32
C LEU A 16 6.59 6.69 2.33
N GLY A 17 5.37 7.19 2.50
CA GLY A 17 5.07 8.24 3.47
C GLY A 17 3.85 9.08 3.11
N ALA A 18 3.93 10.37 3.44
CA ALA A 18 2.92 11.38 3.17
C ALA A 18 3.48 12.42 2.15
N PRO A 19 3.19 12.27 0.84
CA PRO A 19 3.72 13.15 -0.21
C PRO A 19 3.43 14.64 0.01
N GLU A 20 2.29 14.96 0.61
CA GLU A 20 1.84 16.30 0.95
C GLU A 20 2.74 16.99 1.98
N ASN A 21 3.51 16.22 2.77
CA ASN A 21 4.45 16.74 3.76
C ASN A 21 5.87 16.94 3.21
N LEU A 22 6.13 16.66 1.94
CA LEU A 22 7.42 16.90 1.32
C LEU A 22 7.63 18.41 1.07
N LEU A 23 8.78 18.92 1.50
CA LEU A 23 9.22 20.28 1.17
C LEU A 23 9.47 20.45 -0.34
N ASP A 24 9.97 19.38 -0.99
CA ASP A 24 10.18 19.32 -2.43
C ASP A 24 9.57 18.02 -2.97
N GLN A 25 8.47 18.17 -3.71
CA GLN A 25 7.76 17.05 -4.33
C GLN A 25 8.42 16.56 -5.63
N SER A 26 9.45 17.23 -6.15
CA SER A 26 10.13 16.83 -7.39
C SER A 26 10.74 15.43 -7.31
N ILE A 27 11.06 14.96 -6.09
CA ILE A 27 11.56 13.60 -5.85
C ILE A 27 10.55 12.53 -6.32
N LEU A 28 9.24 12.82 -6.26
CA LEU A 28 8.18 11.89 -6.66
C LEU A 28 8.21 11.59 -8.16
N ALA A 29 8.73 12.51 -8.98
CA ALA A 29 8.88 12.31 -10.42
C ALA A 29 9.79 11.09 -10.73
N ASN A 30 10.77 10.85 -9.86
CA ASN A 30 11.74 9.75 -9.96
C ASN A 30 11.23 8.43 -9.36
N CYS A 31 10.04 8.42 -8.73
CA CYS A 31 9.47 7.25 -8.09
C CYS A 31 8.44 6.59 -9.04
N PRO A 32 8.69 5.36 -9.54
CA PRO A 32 7.68 4.59 -10.28
C PRO A 32 6.51 4.14 -9.40
N THR A 33 6.73 4.06 -8.09
CA THR A 33 5.73 3.69 -7.08
C THR A 33 5.77 4.67 -5.90
N ILE A 34 4.59 5.15 -5.51
CA ILE A 34 4.38 6.05 -4.37
C ILE A 34 3.43 5.34 -3.40
N LEU A 35 3.95 4.90 -2.26
CA LEU A 35 3.20 4.21 -1.22
C LEU A 35 2.78 5.21 -0.15
N LEU A 36 1.49 5.29 0.12
CA LEU A 36 0.95 6.09 1.21
C LEU A 36 1.02 5.31 2.53
N ASP A 37 1.29 6.01 3.62
CA ASP A 37 1.39 5.42 4.95
C ASP A 37 0.01 5.28 5.62
N GLY A 38 -0.64 4.14 5.41
CA GLY A 38 -1.87 3.74 6.06
C GLY A 38 -1.68 2.85 7.29
N ARG A 39 -0.47 2.80 7.88
CA ARG A 39 -0.19 1.88 9.01
C ARG A 39 -0.98 2.20 10.28
N THR A 40 -1.52 3.41 10.37
CA THR A 40 -2.39 3.85 11.47
C THR A 40 -3.85 4.00 11.04
N ALA A 41 -4.22 3.54 9.84
CA ALA A 41 -5.61 3.53 9.43
C ALA A 41 -6.40 2.46 10.19
N SER A 42 -7.61 2.79 10.60
CA SER A 42 -8.52 1.89 11.33
C SER A 42 -9.79 1.54 10.55
N ALA A 43 -9.95 2.11 9.35
CA ALA A 43 -11.10 1.91 8.47
C ALA A 43 -10.75 2.24 7.01
N ALA A 44 -11.52 1.71 6.06
CA ALA A 44 -11.27 1.90 4.62
C ALA A 44 -11.47 3.35 4.16
N ASN A 45 -12.37 4.10 4.79
CA ASN A 45 -12.55 5.52 4.49
C ASN A 45 -11.31 6.35 4.87
N GLU A 46 -10.59 5.98 5.93
CA GLU A 46 -9.33 6.63 6.29
C GLU A 46 -8.25 6.40 5.22
N LEU A 47 -8.21 5.21 4.60
CA LEU A 47 -7.33 4.95 3.45
C LEU A 47 -7.66 5.86 2.26
N THR A 48 -8.95 6.08 1.98
CA THR A 48 -9.40 7.03 0.94
C THR A 48 -9.06 8.48 1.30
N THR A 49 -9.13 8.87 2.58
CA THR A 49 -8.68 10.19 3.04
C THR A 49 -7.19 10.38 2.79
N LEU A 50 -6.35 9.46 3.22
CA LEU A 50 -4.90 9.48 2.98
C LEU A 50 -4.59 9.57 1.48
N MET A 51 -5.29 8.79 0.67
CA MET A 51 -5.18 8.86 -0.78
C MET A 51 -5.55 10.24 -1.31
N THR A 52 -6.60 10.86 -0.81
CA THR A 52 -7.05 12.19 -1.26
C THR A 52 -6.07 13.29 -0.86
N GLU A 53 -5.52 13.22 0.34
CA GLU A 53 -4.55 14.20 0.86
C GLU A 53 -3.21 14.13 0.13
N GLY A 54 -2.68 12.92 -0.10
CA GLY A 54 -1.39 12.71 -0.76
C GLY A 54 -1.43 12.68 -2.29
N TYR A 55 -2.60 12.86 -2.92
CA TYR A 55 -2.77 12.70 -4.37
C TYR A 55 -2.23 13.89 -5.18
N VAL A 56 -1.35 13.58 -6.13
CA VAL A 56 -0.88 14.48 -7.17
C VAL A 56 -1.28 13.89 -8.52
N ALA A 57 -2.09 14.62 -9.28
CA ALA A 57 -2.70 14.13 -10.52
C ALA A 57 -1.67 13.63 -11.55
N GLU A 58 -0.50 14.26 -11.62
CA GLU A 58 0.61 13.87 -12.50
C GLU A 58 1.08 12.41 -12.24
N TYR A 59 0.96 11.93 -11.01
CA TYR A 59 1.43 10.61 -10.58
C TYR A 59 0.29 9.62 -10.34
N GLY A 60 -0.93 9.90 -10.84
CA GLY A 60 -2.14 9.17 -10.45
C GLY A 60 -2.10 7.65 -10.62
N THR A 61 -1.30 7.12 -11.55
CA THR A 61 -1.14 5.68 -11.80
C THR A 61 -0.05 5.01 -10.96
N ARG A 62 0.63 5.76 -10.08
CA ARG A 62 1.81 5.31 -9.31
C ARG A 62 1.48 4.96 -7.87
N TYR A 63 0.26 5.24 -7.41
CA TYR A 63 -0.09 5.18 -5.99
C TYR A 63 -0.36 3.76 -5.48
N GLY A 64 0.09 3.51 -4.27
CA GLY A 64 -0.20 2.34 -3.46
C GLY A 64 -0.42 2.70 -1.99
N MET A 65 -0.72 1.70 -1.18
CA MET A 65 -1.02 1.88 0.25
C MET A 65 -0.31 0.81 1.08
N VAL A 66 0.32 1.23 2.19
CA VAL A 66 0.88 0.30 3.18
C VAL A 66 0.04 0.31 4.44
N VAL A 67 -0.39 -0.86 4.90
CA VAL A 67 -1.12 -1.02 6.16
C VAL A 67 -0.32 -1.81 7.19
N ALA A 68 -0.78 -1.80 8.44
CA ALA A 68 -0.22 -2.65 9.48
C ALA A 68 -0.58 -4.13 9.23
N GLY A 69 0.38 -5.02 9.46
CA GLY A 69 0.19 -6.47 9.50
C GLY A 69 0.09 -6.98 10.92
N THR A 70 -0.11 -8.30 11.05
CA THR A 70 -0.07 -9.00 12.33
C THR A 70 1.39 -9.14 12.77
N PRO A 71 1.82 -8.46 13.86
CA PRO A 71 3.20 -8.50 14.31
C PRO A 71 3.55 -9.86 14.89
N LEU A 72 4.83 -10.24 14.83
CA LEU A 72 5.30 -11.51 15.43
C LEU A 72 5.15 -11.53 16.96
N SER A 73 5.30 -10.37 17.59
CA SER A 73 5.24 -10.22 19.04
C SER A 73 4.54 -8.92 19.42
N GLY A 74 3.88 -8.91 20.59
CA GLY A 74 3.09 -7.76 21.03
C GLY A 74 1.75 -7.68 20.31
N THR A 75 1.13 -6.49 20.36
CA THR A 75 -0.15 -6.22 19.71
C THR A 75 -0.06 -4.92 18.96
N ASN A 76 -0.52 -4.93 17.71
CA ASN A 76 -0.72 -3.73 16.93
C ASN A 76 -2.22 -3.54 16.71
N ARG A 77 -2.81 -2.50 17.33
CA ARG A 77 -4.25 -2.24 17.20
C ARG A 77 -4.71 -1.98 15.77
N TYR A 78 -3.80 -1.57 14.88
CA TYR A 78 -4.09 -1.27 13.49
C TYR A 78 -3.96 -2.49 12.56
N ALA A 79 -3.50 -3.64 13.07
CA ALA A 79 -3.51 -4.89 12.31
C ALA A 79 -4.94 -5.37 11.99
N THR A 80 -5.93 -4.84 12.71
CA THR A 80 -7.36 -5.12 12.53
C THR A 80 -8.10 -3.79 12.48
N PHE A 81 -8.96 -3.61 11.49
CA PHE A 81 -9.84 -2.44 11.38
C PHE A 81 -10.95 -2.49 12.43
N SER A 82 -11.56 -1.34 12.68
CA SER A 82 -12.65 -1.15 13.66
C SER A 82 -13.84 -2.09 13.45
N ASN A 83 -14.07 -2.54 12.22
CA ASN A 83 -15.11 -3.52 11.86
C ASN A 83 -14.69 -4.99 12.09
N GLY A 84 -13.52 -5.24 12.68
CA GLY A 84 -12.99 -6.57 12.95
C GLY A 84 -12.26 -7.25 11.78
N SER A 85 -12.20 -6.61 10.60
CA SER A 85 -11.47 -7.17 9.46
C SER A 85 -9.96 -7.02 9.66
N PRO A 86 -9.12 -8.03 9.33
CA PRO A 86 -7.68 -7.83 9.20
C PRO A 86 -7.39 -6.67 8.24
N ALA A 87 -6.47 -5.79 8.59
CA ALA A 87 -6.14 -4.62 7.78
C ALA A 87 -5.67 -5.03 6.37
N THR A 88 -4.99 -6.17 6.24
CA THR A 88 -4.60 -6.77 4.95
C THR A 88 -5.79 -7.12 4.05
N ALA A 89 -6.88 -7.64 4.62
CA ALA A 89 -8.10 -7.94 3.88
C ALA A 89 -8.84 -6.65 3.50
N ALA A 90 -8.91 -5.68 4.42
CA ALA A 90 -9.57 -4.41 4.19
C ALA A 90 -8.87 -3.57 3.10
N VAL A 91 -7.53 -3.47 3.12
CA VAL A 91 -6.78 -2.76 2.08
C VAL A 91 -6.90 -3.45 0.71
N ALA A 92 -6.99 -4.79 0.67
CA ALA A 92 -7.19 -5.52 -0.59
C ALA A 92 -8.54 -5.19 -1.22
N ALA A 93 -9.61 -5.19 -0.42
CA ALA A 93 -10.94 -4.83 -0.86
C ALA A 93 -11.00 -3.36 -1.32
N TRP A 94 -10.38 -2.46 -0.56
CA TRP A 94 -10.28 -1.04 -0.90
C TRP A 94 -9.52 -0.81 -2.22
N ALA A 95 -8.36 -1.45 -2.40
CA ALA A 95 -7.51 -1.30 -3.59
C ALA A 95 -8.15 -1.86 -4.88
N ASN A 96 -9.09 -2.80 -4.76
CA ASN A 96 -9.87 -3.31 -5.88
C ASN A 96 -10.96 -2.33 -6.37
N THR A 97 -11.24 -1.28 -5.60
CA THR A 97 -12.12 -0.20 -6.03
C THR A 97 -11.31 0.94 -6.64
N SER A 98 -11.91 1.74 -7.53
CA SER A 98 -11.21 2.89 -8.12
C SER A 98 -10.98 3.97 -7.07
N GLN A 99 -9.72 4.42 -6.95
CA GLN A 99 -9.31 5.50 -6.06
C GLN A 99 -8.84 6.68 -6.90
N GLN A 100 -9.45 7.85 -6.75
CA GLN A 100 -9.14 9.02 -7.58
C GLN A 100 -9.16 8.70 -9.09
N ARG A 101 -10.15 7.91 -9.54
CA ARG A 101 -10.32 7.42 -10.92
C ARG A 101 -9.18 6.52 -11.44
N ASN A 102 -8.25 6.12 -10.57
CA ASN A 102 -7.13 5.25 -10.90
C ASN A 102 -7.29 3.89 -10.20
N ARG A 103 -6.60 2.87 -10.72
CA ARG A 103 -6.40 1.61 -9.99
C ARG A 103 -5.20 1.77 -9.07
N ILE A 104 -5.28 1.15 -7.89
CA ILE A 104 -4.13 1.10 -6.99
C ILE A 104 -3.04 0.21 -7.61
N ARG A 105 -1.82 0.75 -7.67
CA ARG A 105 -0.65 0.10 -8.27
C ARG A 105 -0.08 -1.00 -7.38
N ALA A 106 -0.08 -0.76 -6.08
CA ALA A 106 0.56 -1.66 -5.12
C ALA A 106 -0.10 -1.58 -3.74
N VAL A 107 -0.02 -2.69 -3.02
CA VAL A 107 -0.36 -2.77 -1.60
C VAL A 107 0.84 -3.35 -0.86
N GLY A 108 1.18 -2.77 0.28
CA GLY A 108 2.21 -3.28 1.18
C GLY A 108 1.68 -3.52 2.58
N VAL A 109 2.40 -4.33 3.34
CA VAL A 109 2.06 -4.66 4.73
C VAL A 109 3.32 -4.53 5.57
N TYR A 110 3.22 -3.76 6.65
CA TYR A 110 4.30 -3.56 7.61
C TYR A 110 4.18 -4.53 8.78
N ASP A 111 5.28 -5.16 9.19
CA ASP A 111 5.35 -6.06 10.35
C ASP A 111 4.26 -7.16 10.35
N PHE A 112 4.37 -8.08 9.39
CA PHE A 112 3.43 -9.18 9.20
C PHE A 112 3.98 -10.54 9.65
N GLY A 113 5.06 -10.56 10.45
CA GLY A 113 5.72 -11.80 10.86
C GLY A 113 4.78 -12.77 11.59
N GLY A 114 3.83 -12.24 12.35
CA GLY A 114 2.81 -13.03 13.06
C GLY A 114 1.78 -13.69 12.16
N ASP A 115 1.68 -13.29 10.88
CA ASP A 115 0.79 -13.96 9.92
C ASP A 115 1.25 -15.40 9.61
N TYR A 116 2.55 -15.70 9.78
CA TYR A 116 3.03 -17.08 9.68
C TYR A 116 2.65 -17.89 10.91
N PHE A 117 2.89 -17.37 12.11
CA PHE A 117 2.81 -18.13 13.37
C PHE A 117 1.37 -18.30 13.89
N ASN A 118 0.45 -18.63 12.97
CA ASN A 118 -0.88 -19.14 13.27
C ASN A 118 -0.88 -20.68 13.22
N ALA A 119 -1.98 -21.31 13.65
CA ALA A 119 -2.10 -22.77 13.70
C ALA A 119 -1.84 -23.49 12.35
N SER A 120 -1.93 -22.77 11.23
CA SER A 120 -1.75 -23.30 9.88
C SER A 120 -0.36 -23.04 9.29
N ASN A 121 0.48 -22.16 9.86
CA ASN A 121 1.83 -21.86 9.36
C ASN A 121 1.89 -21.50 7.85
N THR A 122 0.93 -20.71 7.36
CA THR A 122 0.72 -20.54 5.91
C THR A 122 0.80 -19.12 5.37
N TYR A 123 1.00 -18.09 6.21
CA TYR A 123 0.78 -16.69 5.81
C TYR A 123 -0.62 -16.48 5.21
N GLY A 124 -1.64 -16.89 5.97
CA GLY A 124 -3.02 -16.96 5.49
C GLY A 124 -3.55 -15.60 5.05
N ASN A 125 -3.27 -14.54 5.83
CA ASN A 125 -3.74 -13.20 5.49
C ASN A 125 -3.03 -12.65 4.25
N MET A 126 -1.71 -12.86 4.13
CA MET A 126 -0.96 -12.40 2.95
C MET A 126 -1.40 -13.12 1.67
N ARG A 127 -1.61 -14.44 1.72
CA ARG A 127 -2.11 -15.22 0.57
C ARG A 127 -3.50 -14.75 0.16
N SER A 128 -4.42 -14.58 1.12
CA SER A 128 -5.75 -14.06 0.84
C SER A 128 -5.69 -12.68 0.21
N MET A 129 -4.86 -11.77 0.74
CA MET A 129 -4.67 -10.44 0.18
C MET A 129 -4.20 -10.49 -1.29
N ILE A 130 -3.18 -11.31 -1.59
CA ILE A 130 -2.66 -11.48 -2.96
C ILE A 130 -3.73 -12.04 -3.89
N THR A 131 -4.48 -13.06 -3.46
CA THR A 131 -5.57 -13.67 -4.24
C THR A 131 -6.72 -12.69 -4.48
N THR A 132 -7.07 -11.87 -3.49
CA THR A 132 -8.10 -10.83 -3.64
C THR A 132 -7.66 -9.76 -4.63
N LEU A 133 -6.41 -9.31 -4.58
CA LEU A 133 -5.87 -8.28 -5.49
C LEU A 133 -5.64 -8.80 -6.91
N ASN A 134 -5.38 -10.11 -7.05
CA ASN A 134 -5.09 -10.76 -8.33
C ASN A 134 -5.99 -11.98 -8.50
N PRO A 135 -7.31 -11.78 -8.66
CA PRO A 135 -8.23 -12.89 -8.84
C PRO A 135 -7.90 -13.60 -10.14
N SER A 136 -7.75 -14.93 -10.10
CA SER A 136 -7.73 -15.73 -11.33
C SER A 136 -9.11 -15.65 -11.98
N ILE A 137 -9.15 -15.51 -13.30
CA ILE A 137 -10.37 -15.78 -14.06
C ILE A 137 -10.81 -17.21 -13.71
N LYS A 138 -12.07 -17.36 -13.27
CA LYS A 138 -12.70 -18.67 -13.08
C LYS A 138 -13.30 -19.13 -14.40
#